data_AF-A0A536UC84-F1
#
_entry.id   AF-A0A536UC84-F1
#
_cell.length_a   1.000
_cell.length_b   1.000
_cell.length_c   1.000
_cell.angle_alpha   90.00
_cell.angle_beta   90.00
_cell.angle_gamma   90.00
#
_symmetry.space_group_name_H-M   'P 1'
#
loop_
_entity.id
_entity.type
_entity.pdbx_description
1 polymer ?
#
loop_
_entity_poly.entity_id
_entity_poly.type
_entity_poly.pdbx_seq_one_letter_code
_entity_poly.pdbx_strand_id
1 'polypeptide(L)'
;VLRAAREAKLRVFYAMHHRYRAGDYASWKYVAPVQRAAWRNKSFEFGTWGGEFRAEFVPEPGEIVASEHWCSSGFANTDLDLQLKRHGIQRLIVIGLIAHTCIEATVRFAAELGYDVTVVKDAVADFSDEMMHAALEINMPNYASAIVTTKEIVEALSIDSLAVFDPAGVD
;
A
#
# COMPACT_ATOMS: atom_id res chain seq x y z
N VAL A 1 12.57 -2.33 2.34
CA VAL A 1 11.46 -1.78 3.14
C VAL A 1 10.76 -2.85 3.98
N LEU A 2 9.99 -3.79 3.39
CA LEU A 2 9.20 -4.79 4.14
C LEU A 2 10.02 -5.54 5.22
N ARG A 3 11.21 -6.06 4.84
CA ARG A 3 12.11 -6.72 5.80
C ARG A 3 12.47 -5.82 6.99
N ALA A 4 12.89 -4.58 6.73
CA ALA A 4 13.25 -3.64 7.79
C ALA A 4 12.04 -3.28 8.68
N ALA A 5 10.84 -3.18 8.09
CA ALA A 5 9.61 -2.99 8.86
C ALA A 5 9.32 -4.17 9.80
N ARG A 6 9.51 -5.41 9.34
CA ARG A 6 9.40 -6.63 10.16
C ARG A 6 10.45 -6.66 11.28
N GLU A 7 11.70 -6.36 10.97
CA GLU A 7 12.80 -6.29 11.95
C GLU A 7 12.54 -5.21 13.02
N ALA A 8 12.00 -4.06 12.62
CA ALA A 8 11.56 -2.99 13.51
C ALA A 8 10.20 -3.28 14.20
N LYS A 9 9.63 -4.48 14.00
CA LYS A 9 8.34 -4.93 14.58
C LYS A 9 7.16 -4.00 14.27
N LEU A 10 7.21 -3.32 13.13
CA LEU A 10 6.07 -2.57 12.63
C LEU A 10 4.94 -3.51 12.20
N ARG A 11 3.71 -3.06 12.35
CA ARG A 11 2.54 -3.75 11.79
C ARG A 11 2.57 -3.65 10.28
N VAL A 12 2.40 -4.78 9.60
CA VAL A 12 2.33 -4.84 8.13
C VAL A 12 0.88 -5.07 7.70
N PHE A 13 0.43 -4.26 6.76
CA PHE A 13 -0.90 -4.31 6.17
C PHE A 13 -0.77 -4.48 4.65
N TYR A 14 -1.62 -5.33 4.07
CA TYR A 14 -1.71 -5.57 2.64
C TYR A 14 -3.06 -5.07 2.13
N ALA A 15 -3.04 -4.13 1.19
CA ALA A 15 -4.22 -3.70 0.45
C ALA A 15 -4.13 -4.29 -0.96
N MET A 16 -4.69 -5.49 -1.15
CA MET A 16 -4.64 -6.16 -2.45
C MET A 16 -5.68 -5.58 -3.41
N HIS A 17 -5.34 -5.52 -4.69
CA HIS A 17 -6.34 -5.31 -5.74
C HIS A 17 -7.25 -6.55 -5.83
N HIS A 18 -8.53 -6.33 -6.12
CA HIS A 18 -9.52 -7.38 -6.38
C HIS A 18 -9.02 -8.34 -7.43
N ARG A 19 -9.03 -9.62 -7.06
CA ARG A 19 -8.62 -10.73 -7.90
C ARG A 19 -9.79 -11.19 -8.75
N TYR A 20 -9.58 -11.26 -10.06
CA TYR A 20 -10.64 -11.60 -10.99
C TYR A 20 -11.32 -12.92 -10.62
N ARG A 21 -12.65 -12.90 -10.64
CA ARG A 21 -13.55 -14.05 -10.53
C ARG A 21 -14.62 -13.97 -11.62
N ALA A 22 -15.03 -15.13 -12.12
CA ALA A 22 -16.11 -15.19 -13.10
C ALA A 22 -17.41 -14.57 -12.52
N GLY A 23 -18.03 -13.66 -13.27
CA GLY A 23 -19.22 -12.93 -12.82
C GLY A 23 -18.95 -11.58 -12.16
N ASP A 24 -17.69 -11.22 -11.90
CA ASP A 24 -17.34 -9.87 -11.46
C ASP A 24 -17.93 -8.81 -12.41
N TYR A 25 -18.45 -7.73 -11.84
CA TYR A 25 -19.09 -6.61 -12.54
C TYR A 25 -20.34 -6.95 -13.37
N ALA A 26 -20.80 -8.21 -13.42
CA ALA A 26 -21.90 -8.62 -14.32
C ALA A 26 -23.23 -7.88 -14.05
N SER A 27 -23.46 -7.46 -12.80
CA SER A 27 -24.65 -6.71 -12.37
C SER A 27 -24.42 -5.19 -12.30
N TRP A 28 -23.22 -4.70 -12.58
CA TRP A 28 -22.89 -3.30 -12.41
C TRP A 28 -23.37 -2.47 -13.61
N LYS A 29 -24.10 -1.38 -13.32
CA LYS A 29 -24.59 -0.47 -14.36
C LYS A 29 -23.48 0.36 -14.99
N TYR A 30 -22.54 0.83 -14.16
CA TYR A 30 -21.40 1.65 -14.58
C TYR A 30 -20.12 1.03 -14.02
N VAL A 31 -19.22 0.66 -14.93
CA VAL A 31 -17.92 0.09 -14.60
C VAL A 31 -16.85 1.09 -15.06
N ALA A 32 -15.83 1.35 -14.25
CA ALA A 32 -14.75 2.26 -14.67
C ALA A 32 -13.95 1.64 -15.85
N PRO A 33 -13.33 2.46 -16.73
CA PRO A 33 -12.48 1.94 -17.80
C PRO A 33 -11.38 0.99 -17.31
N VAL A 34 -10.72 1.32 -16.20
CA VAL A 34 -9.66 0.47 -15.61
C VAL A 34 -10.21 -0.88 -15.12
N GLN A 35 -11.39 -0.90 -14.51
CA GLN A 35 -12.06 -2.12 -14.07
C GLN A 35 -12.48 -2.99 -15.24
N ARG A 36 -13.02 -2.39 -16.32
CA ARG A 36 -13.33 -3.12 -17.56
C ARG A 36 -12.07 -3.73 -18.18
N ALA A 37 -10.97 -3.01 -18.20
CA ALA A 37 -9.70 -3.50 -18.73
C ALA A 37 -9.17 -4.67 -17.90
N ALA A 38 -9.13 -4.52 -16.57
CA ALA A 38 -8.74 -5.58 -15.64
C ALA A 38 -9.61 -6.83 -15.80
N TRP A 39 -10.93 -6.66 -15.92
CA TRP A 39 -11.86 -7.77 -16.12
C TRP A 39 -11.66 -8.48 -17.46
N ARG A 40 -11.53 -7.74 -18.56
CA ARG A 40 -11.26 -8.30 -19.89
C ARG A 40 -9.96 -9.09 -19.94
N ASN A 41 -8.94 -8.61 -19.22
CA ASN A 41 -7.62 -9.23 -19.16
C ASN A 41 -7.51 -10.30 -18.07
N LYS A 42 -8.57 -10.54 -17.29
CA LYS A 42 -8.57 -11.40 -16.11
C LYS A 42 -7.40 -11.13 -15.16
N SER A 43 -7.11 -9.84 -14.95
CA SER A 43 -6.00 -9.43 -14.08
C SER A 43 -6.13 -10.07 -12.70
N PHE A 44 -5.03 -10.69 -12.24
CA PHE A 44 -4.95 -11.36 -10.95
C PHE A 44 -5.99 -12.48 -10.73
N GLU A 45 -6.31 -13.29 -11.76
CA GLU A 45 -7.31 -14.37 -11.68
C GLU A 45 -7.13 -15.25 -10.44
N PHE A 46 -8.18 -15.34 -9.63
CA PHE A 46 -8.17 -16.06 -8.37
C PHE A 46 -7.86 -17.56 -8.58
N GLY A 47 -6.98 -18.11 -7.75
CA GLY A 47 -6.56 -19.51 -7.83
C GLY A 47 -5.56 -19.79 -8.94
N THR A 48 -5.05 -18.76 -9.63
CA THR A 48 -3.94 -18.88 -10.57
C THR A 48 -2.69 -18.21 -10.00
N TRP A 49 -1.52 -18.59 -10.52
CA TRP A 49 -0.25 -17.97 -10.14
C TRP A 49 -0.26 -16.43 -10.23
N GLY A 50 -0.95 -15.87 -11.23
CA GLY A 50 -1.05 -14.42 -11.39
C GLY A 50 -1.87 -13.70 -10.31
N GLY A 51 -2.70 -14.43 -9.55
CA GLY A 51 -3.49 -13.92 -8.42
C GLY A 51 -2.92 -14.29 -7.05
N GLU A 52 -1.71 -14.84 -6.99
CA GLU A 52 -1.02 -15.15 -5.73
C GLU A 52 -0.07 -14.03 -5.32
N PHE A 53 0.25 -13.97 -4.02
CA PHE A 53 1.35 -13.12 -3.57
C PHE A 53 2.65 -13.63 -4.19
N ARG A 54 3.51 -12.70 -4.62
CA ARG A 54 4.91 -13.04 -4.89
C ARG A 54 5.55 -13.60 -3.62
N ALA A 55 6.42 -14.60 -3.78
CA ALA A 55 7.03 -15.33 -2.66
C ALA A 55 7.69 -14.40 -1.62
N GLU A 56 8.29 -13.30 -2.08
CA GLU A 56 8.96 -12.31 -1.25
C GLU A 56 8.00 -11.42 -0.43
N PHE A 57 6.70 -11.44 -0.75
CA PHE A 57 5.65 -10.61 -0.16
C PHE A 57 4.53 -11.43 0.48
N VAL A 58 4.68 -12.75 0.61
CA VAL A 58 3.70 -13.57 1.32
C VAL A 58 3.52 -13.03 2.75
N PRO A 59 2.27 -12.80 3.19
CA PRO A 59 2.00 -12.35 4.56
C PRO A 59 2.50 -13.37 5.60
N GLU A 60 3.18 -12.86 6.61
CA GLU A 60 3.61 -13.64 7.78
C GLU A 60 2.50 -13.69 8.86
N PRO A 61 2.55 -14.66 9.79
CA PRO A 61 1.59 -14.72 10.90
C PRO A 61 1.52 -13.41 11.68
N GLY A 62 0.32 -12.85 11.79
CA GLY A 62 0.06 -11.58 12.50
C GLY A 62 0.06 -10.33 11.62
N GLU A 63 0.49 -10.44 10.35
CA GLU A 63 0.29 -9.41 9.34
C GLU A 63 -1.17 -9.40 8.85
N ILE A 64 -1.66 -8.24 8.45
CA ILE A 64 -3.08 -8.04 8.15
C ILE A 64 -3.27 -7.91 6.64
N VAL A 65 -4.13 -8.75 6.06
CA VAL A 65 -4.58 -8.60 4.68
C VAL A 65 -5.97 -7.98 4.70
N ALA A 66 -6.09 -6.74 4.22
CA ALA A 66 -7.38 -6.08 4.07
C ALA A 66 -8.15 -6.70 2.88
N SER A 67 -9.45 -6.46 2.88
CA SER A 67 -10.38 -6.82 1.81
C SER A 67 -9.92 -6.21 0.49
N GLU A 68 -10.09 -6.96 -0.59
CA GLU A 68 -9.54 -6.58 -1.89
C GLU A 68 -10.26 -5.33 -2.44
N HIS A 69 -9.51 -4.33 -2.88
CA HIS A 69 -10.08 -3.09 -3.44
C HIS A 69 -10.45 -3.28 -4.91
N TRP A 70 -11.61 -2.74 -5.31
CA TRP A 70 -12.17 -2.98 -6.65
C TRP A 70 -11.66 -2.03 -7.74
N CYS A 71 -11.12 -0.88 -7.35
CA CYS A 71 -10.63 0.15 -8.28
C CYS A 71 -9.25 0.64 -7.80
N SER A 72 -9.05 1.93 -7.53
CA SER A 72 -7.71 2.43 -7.17
C SER A 72 -7.40 2.43 -5.67
N SER A 73 -8.24 3.06 -4.85
CA SER A 73 -7.91 3.26 -3.42
C SER A 73 -8.05 1.97 -2.62
N GLY A 74 -7.01 1.63 -1.86
CA GLY A 74 -7.01 0.52 -0.90
C GLY A 74 -8.03 0.68 0.24
N PHE A 75 -8.64 1.86 0.39
CA PHE A 75 -9.67 2.15 1.41
C PHE A 75 -11.09 2.02 0.88
N ALA A 76 -11.31 2.21 -0.42
CA ALA A 76 -12.66 2.32 -0.97
C ALA A 76 -13.34 0.94 -1.01
N ASN A 77 -14.42 0.78 -0.24
CA ASN A 77 -15.15 -0.48 -0.07
C ASN A 77 -14.29 -1.63 0.49
N THR A 78 -13.31 -1.31 1.32
CA THR A 78 -12.49 -2.30 2.04
C THR A 78 -12.61 -2.10 3.55
N ASP A 79 -12.00 -2.99 4.33
CA ASP A 79 -11.86 -2.85 5.78
C ASP A 79 -10.51 -2.26 6.21
N LEU A 80 -9.71 -1.70 5.29
CA LEU A 80 -8.36 -1.19 5.61
C LEU A 80 -8.37 -0.13 6.73
N ASP A 81 -9.24 0.88 6.64
CA ASP A 81 -9.39 1.94 7.66
C ASP A 81 -9.78 1.35 9.03
N LEU A 82 -10.74 0.42 9.02
CA LEU A 82 -11.18 -0.27 10.23
C LEU A 82 -10.02 -1.03 10.89
N GLN A 83 -9.25 -1.79 10.11
CA GLN A 83 -8.11 -2.55 10.63
C GLN A 83 -7.03 -1.62 11.18
N LEU A 84 -6.67 -0.56 10.45
CA LEU A 84 -5.69 0.43 10.89
C LEU A 84 -6.12 1.09 12.22
N LYS A 85 -7.38 1.54 12.31
CA LYS A 85 -7.94 2.15 13.53
C LYS A 85 -8.00 1.18 14.70
N ARG A 86 -8.40 -0.07 14.47
CA ARG A 86 -8.41 -1.12 15.49
C ARG A 86 -7.02 -1.35 16.10
N HIS A 87 -5.97 -1.11 15.33
CA HIS A 87 -4.58 -1.21 15.77
C HIS A 87 -3.96 0.11 16.22
N GLY A 88 -4.74 1.20 16.30
CA GLY A 88 -4.26 2.51 16.73
C GLY A 88 -3.25 3.15 15.77
N ILE A 89 -3.22 2.73 14.52
CA ILE A 89 -2.26 3.23 13.52
C ILE A 89 -2.68 4.62 13.05
N GLN A 90 -1.72 5.54 12.99
CA GLN A 90 -1.91 6.92 12.50
C GLN A 90 -0.86 7.31 11.46
N ARG A 91 0.27 6.59 11.38
CA ARG A 91 1.37 6.83 10.44
C ARG A 91 1.52 5.64 9.50
N LEU A 92 1.64 5.91 8.20
CA LEU A 92 1.73 4.89 7.15
C LEU A 92 3.03 5.04 6.36
N ILE A 93 3.72 3.92 6.14
CA ILE A 93 4.80 3.82 5.14
C ILE A 93 4.21 3.06 3.96
N VAL A 94 4.17 3.67 2.77
CA VAL A 94 3.50 3.13 1.59
C VAL A 94 4.51 2.74 0.52
N ILE A 95 4.38 1.51 0.02
CA ILE A 95 5.13 0.92 -1.10
C ILE A 95 4.16 0.17 -2.01
N GLY A 96 4.53 -0.08 -3.28
CA GLY A 96 3.77 -0.97 -4.17
C GLY A 96 3.56 -0.47 -5.60
N LEU A 97 2.50 -0.95 -6.23
CA LEU A 97 2.18 -0.76 -7.65
C LEU A 97 0.65 -0.57 -7.76
N ILE A 98 0.10 0.33 -8.58
CA ILE A 98 0.73 1.21 -9.57
C ILE A 98 0.80 2.64 -9.03
N ALA A 99 1.94 3.31 -9.18
CA ALA A 99 2.24 4.61 -8.55
C ALA A 99 1.16 5.66 -8.83
N HIS A 100 0.84 5.93 -10.10
CA HIS A 100 -0.10 6.99 -10.51
C HIS A 100 -1.58 6.64 -10.32
N THR A 101 -1.91 5.42 -9.89
CA THR A 101 -3.30 5.00 -9.66
C THR A 101 -3.51 4.48 -8.25
N CYS A 102 -3.22 3.21 -7.98
CA CYS A 102 -3.60 2.56 -6.73
C CYS A 102 -2.83 3.16 -5.55
N ILE A 103 -1.54 3.42 -5.72
CA ILE A 103 -0.71 4.01 -4.67
C ILE A 103 -1.12 5.47 -4.43
N GLU A 104 -1.18 6.29 -5.48
CA GLU A 104 -1.59 7.71 -5.35
C GLU A 104 -2.99 7.84 -4.74
N ALA A 105 -3.97 7.07 -5.21
CA ALA A 105 -5.32 7.11 -4.67
C ALA A 105 -5.37 6.65 -3.19
N THR A 106 -4.55 5.67 -2.81
CA THR A 106 -4.46 5.22 -1.42
C THR A 106 -3.80 6.28 -0.53
N VAL A 107 -2.73 6.93 -1.01
CA VAL A 107 -2.03 8.02 -0.31
C VAL A 107 -2.96 9.22 -0.12
N ARG A 108 -3.64 9.65 -1.19
CA ARG A 108 -4.63 10.74 -1.16
C ARG A 108 -5.73 10.45 -0.15
N PHE A 109 -6.33 9.27 -0.22
CA PHE A 109 -7.44 8.90 0.67
C PHE A 109 -6.98 8.72 2.13
N ALA A 110 -5.76 8.22 2.34
CA ALA A 110 -5.16 8.18 3.68
C ALA A 110 -5.02 9.58 4.28
N ALA A 111 -4.55 10.55 3.50
CA ALA A 111 -4.47 11.95 3.94
C ALA A 111 -5.86 12.53 4.26
N GLU A 112 -6.88 12.26 3.44
CA GLU A 112 -8.26 12.68 3.72
C GLU A 112 -8.83 12.08 5.01
N LEU A 113 -8.41 10.86 5.37
CA LEU A 113 -8.77 10.19 6.62
C LEU A 113 -7.92 10.63 7.82
N GLY A 114 -6.93 11.50 7.61
CA GLY A 114 -6.06 12.05 8.66
C GLY A 114 -4.86 11.18 9.03
N TYR A 115 -4.47 10.22 8.19
CA TYR A 115 -3.21 9.50 8.35
C TYR A 115 -2.03 10.36 7.91
N ASP A 116 -0.92 10.26 8.63
CA ASP A 116 0.37 10.84 8.25
C ASP A 116 1.13 9.83 7.37
N VAL A 117 1.36 10.20 6.10
CA VAL A 117 1.79 9.25 5.05
C VAL A 117 3.21 9.55 4.58
N THR A 118 4.07 8.53 4.64
CA THR A 118 5.39 8.51 4.01
C THR A 118 5.38 7.56 2.83
N VAL A 119 5.73 8.05 1.64
CA VAL A 119 5.89 7.22 0.43
C VAL A 119 7.36 6.89 0.20
N VAL A 120 7.67 5.63 -0.11
CA VAL A 120 9.04 5.22 -0.44
C VAL A 120 9.20 5.15 -1.96
N LYS A 121 9.79 6.20 -2.54
CA LYS A 121 9.74 6.50 -3.98
C LYS A 121 10.38 5.44 -4.90
N ASP A 122 11.43 4.78 -4.43
CA ASP A 122 12.11 3.69 -5.13
C ASP A 122 11.56 2.30 -4.77
N ALA A 123 10.52 2.24 -3.92
CA ALA A 123 9.73 1.05 -3.64
C ALA A 123 8.28 1.18 -4.12
N VAL A 124 8.00 2.19 -4.95
CA VAL A 124 6.78 2.29 -5.76
C VAL A 124 7.15 2.19 -7.24
N ALA A 125 6.25 1.62 -8.05
CA ALA A 125 6.52 1.39 -9.46
C ALA A 125 5.31 1.75 -10.34
N ASP A 126 5.61 2.07 -11.60
CA ASP A 126 4.64 2.36 -12.64
C ASP A 126 5.08 1.79 -13.99
N PHE A 127 4.24 1.92 -15.01
CA PHE A 127 4.52 1.38 -16.35
C PHE A 127 5.34 2.32 -17.24
N SER A 128 5.52 3.60 -16.85
CA SER A 128 6.38 4.54 -17.57
C SER A 128 6.93 5.63 -16.65
N ASP A 129 8.01 6.27 -17.09
CA ASP A 129 8.62 7.40 -16.38
C ASP A 129 7.68 8.62 -16.30
N GLU A 130 6.84 8.82 -17.32
CA GLU A 130 5.81 9.87 -17.32
C GLU A 130 4.78 9.64 -16.21
N MET A 131 4.34 8.39 -16.03
CA MET A 131 3.41 8.01 -14.97
C MET A 131 4.07 8.11 -13.58
N MET A 132 5.35 7.69 -13.47
CA MET A 132 6.13 7.88 -12.24
C MET A 132 6.25 9.37 -11.87
N HIS A 133 6.54 10.24 -12.84
CA HIS A 133 6.64 11.69 -12.64
C HIS A 133 5.31 12.27 -12.16
N ALA A 134 4.20 11.92 -12.82
CA ALA A 134 2.87 12.37 -12.41
C ALA A 134 2.54 11.94 -10.97
N ALA A 135 2.90 10.72 -10.59
CA ALA A 135 2.67 10.21 -9.25
C ALA A 135 3.52 10.94 -8.18
N LEU A 136 4.85 10.90 -8.33
CA LEU A 136 5.79 11.27 -7.28
C LEU A 136 6.10 12.77 -7.20
N GLU A 137 6.11 13.46 -8.34
CA GLU A 137 6.56 14.85 -8.40
C GLU A 137 5.40 15.84 -8.50
N ILE A 138 4.26 15.41 -9.06
CA ILE A 138 3.09 16.28 -9.26
C ILE A 138 2.02 16.03 -8.20
N ASN A 139 1.59 14.78 -8.03
CA ASN A 139 0.38 14.47 -7.24
C ASN A 139 0.67 14.21 -5.76
N MET A 140 1.47 13.18 -5.43
CA MET A 140 1.71 12.76 -4.05
C MET A 140 2.26 13.84 -3.11
N PRO A 141 3.07 14.84 -3.55
CA PRO A 141 3.53 15.91 -2.66
C PRO A 141 2.42 16.77 -2.06
N ASN A 142 1.20 16.73 -2.61
CA ASN A 142 0.04 17.44 -2.04
C ASN A 142 -0.60 16.70 -0.85
N TYR A 143 -0.23 15.42 -0.63
CA TYR A 143 -0.93 14.52 0.30
C TYR A 143 0.02 13.79 1.26
N ALA A 144 1.18 13.35 0.77
CA ALA A 144 2.17 12.68 1.59
C ALA A 144 2.98 13.71 2.38
N SER A 145 3.15 13.49 3.68
CA SER A 145 4.01 14.31 4.54
C SER A 145 5.48 14.16 4.18
N ALA A 146 5.87 13.00 3.63
CA ALA A 146 7.23 12.74 3.19
C ALA A 146 7.27 11.79 1.99
N ILE A 147 8.24 12.02 1.10
CA ILE A 147 8.61 11.13 0.00
C ILE A 147 10.11 10.85 0.12
N VAL A 148 10.45 9.60 0.46
CA VAL A 148 11.81 9.19 0.83
C VAL A 148 12.28 8.02 -0.01
N THR A 149 13.58 7.75 -0.01
CA THR A 149 14.19 6.54 -0.59
C THR A 149 14.11 5.36 0.36
N THR A 150 14.30 4.16 -0.18
CA THR A 150 14.40 2.91 0.59
C THR A 150 15.57 2.99 1.55
N LYS A 151 16.67 3.63 1.16
CA LYS A 151 17.83 3.85 2.02
C LYS A 151 17.44 4.67 3.26
N GLU A 152 16.87 5.85 3.06
CA GLU A 152 16.50 6.76 4.15
C GLU A 152 15.52 6.11 5.14
N ILE A 153 14.48 5.42 4.64
CA ILE A 153 13.50 4.79 5.52
C ILE A 153 14.08 3.59 6.27
N VAL A 154 14.95 2.79 5.64
CA VAL A 154 15.60 1.65 6.31
C VAL A 154 16.58 2.13 7.38
N GLU A 155 17.34 3.18 7.11
CA GLU A 155 18.23 3.81 8.10
C GLU A 155 17.42 4.35 9.28
N ALA A 156 16.32 5.08 9.03
CA ALA A 156 15.44 5.60 10.08
C ALA A 156 14.85 4.49 10.97
N LEU A 157 14.33 3.41 10.38
CA LEU A 157 13.77 2.28 11.12
C LEU A 157 14.82 1.53 11.94
N SER A 158 16.06 1.47 11.46
CA SER A 158 17.17 0.83 12.17
C SER A 158 17.59 1.63 13.40
N ILE A 159 17.60 2.97 13.32
CA ILE A 159 17.94 3.87 14.42
C ILE A 159 16.85 3.85 15.50
N ASP A 160 15.58 3.93 15.13
CA ASP A 160 14.46 3.85 16.08
C ASP A 160 14.41 2.50 16.80
N SER A 161 14.78 1.40 16.14
CA SER A 161 14.87 0.08 16.78
C SER A 161 15.95 0.00 17.86
N LEU A 162 17.00 0.84 17.77
CA LEU A 162 18.04 0.98 18.79
C LEU A 162 17.60 1.88 19.95
N ALA A 163 16.77 2.89 19.70
CA ALA A 163 16.23 3.77 20.75
C ALA A 163 15.22 3.06 21.68
N VAL A 164 14.65 1.93 21.25
CA VAL A 164 13.76 1.09 22.08
C VAL A 164 14.54 0.09 22.96
N PHE A 165 15.86 -0.01 22.79
CA PHE A 165 16.76 -0.79 23.66
C PHE A 165 17.65 0.12 24.52
N ASP A 166 17.02 0.96 25.34
CA ASP A 166 17.67 1.48 26.56
C ASP A 166 16.77 1.25 27.79
N PRO A 167 16.96 0.14 28.54
CA PRO A 167 16.31 -0.05 29.83
C PRO A 167 16.93 0.79 30.96
N ALA A 168 17.93 1.64 30.68
CA ALA A 168 18.71 2.37 31.68
C ALA A 168 19.21 3.73 31.15
N GLY A 169 18.30 4.62 30.75
CA GLY A 169 18.63 5.99 30.34
C GLY A 169 17.83 7.02 31.13
N VAL A 170 18.35 7.37 32.30
CA VAL A 170 17.90 8.50 33.12
C VAL A 170 18.31 9.80 32.42
N ASP A 171 17.36 10.70 32.19
CA ASP A 171 17.39 12.11 32.64
C ASP A 171 15.99 12.75 32.56
#